data_AF-A0A6L4A847-F1
#
_entry.id   AF-A0A6L4A847-F1
#
_cell.length_a   1.000
_cell.length_b   1.000
_cell.length_c   1.000
_cell.angle_alpha   90.00
_cell.angle_beta   90.00
_cell.angle_gamma   90.00
#
_symmetry.space_group_name_H-M   'P 1'
#
loop_
_entity.id
_entity.type
_entity.pdbx_description
1 polymer ?
#
loop_
_entity_poly.entity_id
_entity_poly.type
_entity_poly.pdbx_seq_one_letter_code
_entity_poly.pdbx_strand_id
1 'polypeptide(L)' 'MNPIGVSIVPYTPTQYRMVLQFCAQQFRTHHHLDWRQINEWLRDEYHRTVLAYRHKELMGVLSVSA' A
#
# COMPACT_ATOMS: atom_id res chain seq x y z
N MET A 1 25.84 6.72 11.93
CA MET A 1 24.60 7.12 11.22
C MET A 1 23.88 5.84 10.84
N ASN A 2 22.71 5.55 11.42
CA ASN A 2 21.91 4.44 10.93
C ASN A 2 21.36 4.83 9.55
N PRO A 3 21.58 4.04 8.48
CA PRO A 3 20.96 4.34 7.21
C PRO A 3 19.44 4.34 7.44
N ILE A 4 18.78 5.42 7.02
CA ILE A 4 17.32 5.53 7.01
C ILE A 4 16.84 4.58 5.91
N GLY A 5 16.89 3.28 6.19
CA GLY A 5 16.54 2.24 5.23
C GLY A 5 15.03 2.23 5.02
N VAL A 6 14.63 2.37 3.76
CA VAL A 6 13.28 2.00 3.32
C VAL A 6 13.33 0.54 2.89
N SER A 7 12.47 -0.30 3.46
CA SER A 7 12.27 -1.67 3.00
C SER A 7 11.05 -1.72 2.08
N ILE A 8 11.18 -2.46 0.97
CA ILE A 8 10.08 -2.73 0.05
C ILE A 8 9.74 -4.20 0.20
N VAL A 9 8.49 -4.50 0.53
CA VAL A 9 8.00 -5.87 0.72
C VAL A 9 6.77 -6.14 -0.15
N PRO A 10 6.57 -7.37 -0.64
CA PRO A 10 5.32 -7.75 -1.28
C PRO A 10 4.14 -7.55 -0.33
N TYR A 11 3.02 -7.09 -0.88
CA TYR A 11 1.76 -7.07 -0.17
C TYR A 11 1.28 -8.49 0.15
N THR A 12 0.70 -8.67 1.34
CA THR A 12 -0.02 -9.88 1.72
C THR A 12 -1.46 -9.54 2.12
N PRO A 13 -2.44 -10.43 1.90
CA PRO A 13 -3.83 -10.18 2.30
C PRO A 13 -4.01 -9.81 3.78
N THR A 14 -3.14 -10.29 4.66
CA THR A 14 -3.13 -9.93 6.10
C THR A 14 -2.89 -8.44 6.37
N GLN A 15 -2.29 -7.72 5.41
CA GLN A 15 -1.99 -6.28 5.50
C GLN A 15 -3.13 -5.39 4.96
N TYR A 16 -4.22 -5.99 4.45
CA TYR A 16 -5.35 -5.30 3.82
C TYR A 16 -5.86 -4.11 4.64
N ARG A 17 -6.18 -4.31 5.93
CA ARG A 17 -6.74 -3.24 6.78
C ARG A 17 -5.79 -2.07 6.97
N MET A 18 -4.49 -2.35 7.07
CA MET A 18 -3.46 -1.33 7.23
C MET A 18 -3.32 -0.48 5.96
N VAL A 19 -3.32 -1.11 4.78
CA VAL A 19 -3.27 -0.39 3.49
C VAL A 19 -4.50 0.49 3.30
N LEU A 20 -5.68 -0.04 3.60
CA LEU A 20 -6.94 0.71 3.58
C LEU A 20 -6.91 1.93 4.50
N GLN A 21 -6.43 1.75 5.74
CA GLN A 21 -6.28 2.86 6.68
C GLN A 21 -5.27 3.90 6.17
N PHE A 22 -4.15 3.48 5.60
CA PHE A 22 -3.16 4.37 4.99
C PHE A 22 -3.76 5.21 3.85
N CYS A 23 -4.52 4.58 2.94
CA CYS A 23 -5.21 5.28 1.86
C CYS A 23 -6.26 6.29 2.37
N ALA A 24 -6.91 5.99 3.49
CA ALA A 24 -7.92 6.86 4.10
C ALA A 24 -7.32 8.04 4.88
N GLN A 25 -6.13 7.89 5.46
CA GLN A 25 -5.49 8.90 6.32
C GLN A 25 -4.69 9.95 5.53
N GLN A 26 -4.27 9.64 4.31
CA GLN A 26 -3.46 10.55 3.50
C GLN A 26 -4.34 11.60 2.81
N PHE A 27 -4.46 12.79 3.41
CA PHE A 27 -5.12 13.97 2.81
C PHE A 27 -4.46 14.48 1.51
N ARG A 28 -3.34 13.88 1.09
CA ARG A 28 -2.55 14.28 -0.09
C ARG A 28 -2.40 13.17 -1.13
N THR A 29 -2.99 12.00 -0.92
CA THR A 29 -3.03 10.96 -1.96
C THR A 29 -4.13 11.28 -2.96
N HIS A 30 -3.73 11.56 -4.19
CA HIS A 30 -4.64 11.60 -5.32
C HIS A 30 -4.94 10.16 -5.73
N HIS A 31 -6.11 9.66 -5.31
CA HIS A 31 -6.59 8.35 -5.73
C HIS A 31 -7.38 8.52 -7.03
N HIS A 32 -6.90 7.93 -8.13
CA HIS A 32 -7.69 7.80 -9.36
C HIS A 32 -8.79 6.73 -9.23
N LEU A 33 -8.75 5.97 -8.14
CA LEU A 33 -9.68 4.90 -7.83
C LEU A 33 -10.55 5.29 -6.65
N ASP A 34 -11.84 4.93 -6.73
CA ASP A 34 -12.70 4.98 -5.57
C ASP A 34 -12.36 3.85 -4.57
N TRP A 35 -12.97 3.92 -3.39
CA TRP A 35 -12.74 2.94 -2.33
C TRP A 35 -13.09 1.49 -2.72
N ARG A 36 -14.11 1.33 -3.57
CA ARG A 36 -14.55 0.02 -4.02
C ARG A 36 -13.50 -0.58 -4.96
N GLN A 37 -12.98 0.21 -5.89
CA GLN A 37 -11.93 -0.19 -6.81
C GLN A 37 -10.62 -0.52 -6.07
N ILE A 38 -10.24 0.26 -5.05
CA ILE A 38 -9.09 -0.06 -4.19
C ILE A 38 -9.30 -1.42 -3.49
N ASN A 39 -10.50 -1.67 -2.98
CA ASN A 39 -10.83 -2.94 -2.32
C ASN A 39 -10.80 -4.12 -3.30
N GLU A 40 -11.32 -3.95 -4.51
CA GLU A 40 -11.24 -4.96 -5.57
C GLU A 40 -9.77 -5.25 -5.93
N TRP A 41 -8.95 -4.20 -6.09
CA TRP A 41 -7.52 -4.34 -6.40
C TRP A 41 -6.72 -5.08 -5.34
N LEU A 42 -6.98 -4.80 -4.06
CA LEU A 42 -6.26 -5.46 -2.96
C LEU A 42 -6.68 -6.92 -2.73
N ARG A 43 -7.84 -7.33 -3.28
CA ARG A 43 -8.33 -8.71 -3.18
C ARG A 43 -7.89 -9.59 -4.33
N ASP A 44 -7.49 -9.00 -5.44
CA ASP A 44 -7.03 -9.74 -6.60
C ASP A 44 -5.59 -10.22 -6.40
N GLU A 45 -5.38 -11.53 -6.45
CA GLU A 45 -4.07 -12.17 -6.33
C GLU A 45 -3.15 -11.89 -7.54
N TYR A 46 -3.70 -11.40 -8.65
CA TYR A 46 -2.94 -11.06 -9.85
C TYR A 46 -2.33 -9.66 -9.82
N HIS A 47 -2.75 -8.79 -8.89
CA HIS A 47 -2.19 -7.44 -8.79
C HIS A 47 -0.88 -7.42 -7.99
N ARG A 48 0.18 -6.94 -8.63
CA ARG A 48 1.49 -6.77 -8.01
C ARG A 48 1.48 -5.50 -7.16
N THR A 49 1.13 -5.67 -5.89
CA THR A 49 1.19 -4.60 -4.89
C THR A 49 2.45 -4.75 -4.04
N VAL A 50 3.19 -3.66 -3.86
CA VAL A 50 4.33 -3.57 -2.95
C VAL A 50 4.13 -2.47 -1.93
N LEU A 51 4.66 -2.69 -0.73
CA LEU A 51 4.57 -1.79 0.41
C LEU A 51 5.96 -1.27 0.77
N ALA A 52 6.07 0.04 1.01
CA ALA A 52 7.28 0.67 1.47
C ALA A 52 7.20 0.97 2.96
N TYR A 53 8.14 0.44 3.75
CA TYR A 53 8.23 0.67 5.18
C TYR A 53 9.49 1.44 5.55
N ARG A 54 9.40 2.28 6.57
CA ARG A 54 10.56 2.87 7.26
C ARG A 54 10.48 2.51 8.73
N HIS A 55 11.47 1.73 9.19
CA HIS A 55 11.44 1.04 10.49
C HIS A 55 10.26 0.05 10.60
N LYS A 56 9.05 0.56 10.91
CA LYS A 56 7.79 -0.21 11.02
C LYS A 56 6.57 0.58 10.53
N GLU A 57 6.78 1.82 10.09
CA GLU A 57 5.72 2.69 9.60
C GLU A 57 5.54 2.44 8.10
N LEU A 58 4.29 2.24 7.68
CA LEU A 58 3.94 2.19 6.26
C LEU A 58 4.05 3.59 5.67
N MET A 59 4.98 3.77 4.74
CA MET A 59 5.27 5.05 4.11
C MET A 59 4.62 5.20 2.73
N GLY A 60 4.30 4.10 2.08
CA GLY A 60 3.79 4.12 0.71
C GLY A 60 3.27 2.76 0.25
N VAL A 61 2.37 2.83 -0.72
CA VAL A 61 1.74 1.68 -1.38
C VAL A 61 1.86 1.93 -2.88
N LEU A 62 2.38 0.97 -3.62
CA LEU A 62 2.40 0.99 -5.08
C LEU A 62 1.69 -0.26 -5.58
N SER A 63 0.66 -0.07 -6.38
CA SER A 63 -0.09 -1.14 -7.05
C SER A 63 -0.17 -0.83 -8.53
N VAL A 64 -0.01 -1.86 -9.36
CA VAL A 64 -0.09 -1.77 -10.82
C VAL A 64 -1.07 -2.83 -11.34
N SER A 65 -2.03 -2.39 -12.14
CA SER A 65 -2.83 -3.28 -12.98
C SER A 65 -2.07 -3.58 -14.27
N ALA A 66 -2.27 -4.79 -14.81
CA ALA A 66 -1.79 -5.14 -16.15
C ALA A 66 -2.56 -4.36 -17.23
#